data_AF-A0A7R9Q522-F1
#
_entry.id   AF-A0A7R9Q522-F1
#
_cell.length_a   1.000
_cell.length_b   1.000
_cell.length_c   1.000
_cell.angle_alpha   90.00
_cell.angle_beta   90.00
_cell.angle_gamma   90.00
#
_symmetry.space_group_name_H-M   'P 1'
#
loop_
_entity.id
_entity.type
_entity.pdbx_description
1 polymer ?
#
loop_
_entity_poly.entity_id
_entity_poly.type
_entity_poly.pdbx_seq_one_letter_code
_entity_poly.pdbx_strand_id
1 'polypeptide(L)'
;NDTIIRTVVIFAEGIFKGESQVLHPVESQIQPEISVTLRPPKDIPIDLHIKALVGYKSSFHYHVFELTRHLPRFAMYAISKSVNKPQSFVTFILPEKLAKVVMWLNATFLLVEEFDFAETLSVSFISLRDGSPLVIEMDGKSSEFTIRTDNIELAGDLIQSLVFEYLSIEDLSSTASFPPEVDRLKKYINSVEELQSVRQRLAAEIADNSIAIRELVVRAEDARLIGEIKLMKDFYNDLNALNNDLITEYKIRCQNHTDLVESLKQVNVIIQRAGNLRVGKPKSQLINSCRNAIQQNNLNLLSRIISEGEF
;
A
#
# COMPACT_ATOMS: atom_id res chain seq x y z
N ASN A 1 24.77 -31.73 24.05
CA ASN A 1 23.71 -32.72 23.79
C ASN A 1 23.85 -33.13 22.34
N ASP A 2 23.87 -34.42 22.02
CA ASP A 2 24.23 -34.94 20.69
C ASP A 2 23.01 -35.18 19.77
N THR A 3 21.85 -34.67 20.18
CA THR A 3 20.60 -34.76 19.44
C THR A 3 20.63 -33.89 18.19
N ILE A 4 20.07 -34.41 17.11
CA ILE A 4 19.91 -33.74 15.83
C ILE A 4 18.48 -33.24 15.63
N ILE A 5 18.32 -32.24 14.77
CA ILE A 5 17.01 -31.84 14.26
C ILE A 5 16.80 -32.52 12.90
N ARG A 6 15.86 -33.46 12.82
CA ARG A 6 15.55 -34.20 11.59
C ARG A 6 14.65 -33.41 10.65
N THR A 7 13.68 -32.68 11.20
CA THR A 7 12.69 -31.92 10.42
C THR A 7 12.18 -30.77 11.25
N VAL A 8 11.93 -29.63 10.61
CA VAL A 8 11.24 -28.50 11.22
C VAL A 8 10.05 -28.17 10.35
N VAL A 9 8.88 -28.07 10.98
CA VAL A 9 7.67 -27.55 10.34
C VAL A 9 7.31 -26.25 11.03
N ILE A 10 7.22 -25.17 10.27
CA ILE A 10 6.82 -23.85 10.77
C ILE A 10 5.45 -23.54 10.18
N PHE A 11 4.48 -23.27 11.05
CA PHE A 11 3.16 -22.77 10.68
C PHE A 11 3.10 -21.28 10.97
N ALA A 12 2.67 -20.50 9.98
CA ALA A 12 2.49 -19.06 10.11
C ALA A 12 1.53 -18.58 9.03
N GLU A 13 0.61 -17.69 9.40
CA GLU A 13 -0.34 -17.11 8.46
C GLU A 13 0.33 -15.99 7.63
N GLY A 14 0.15 -16.01 6.30
CA GLY A 14 0.54 -14.91 5.42
C GLY A 14 2.04 -14.76 5.11
N ILE A 15 2.92 -15.62 5.64
CA ILE A 15 4.36 -15.62 5.29
C ILE A 15 4.69 -16.62 4.18
N PHE A 16 4.06 -17.80 4.19
CA PHE A 16 4.40 -18.90 3.29
C PHE A 16 3.44 -19.01 2.11
N LYS A 17 3.85 -19.73 1.06
CA LYS A 17 2.96 -20.16 -0.03
C LYS A 17 2.09 -21.33 0.45
N GLY A 18 1.14 -21.04 1.35
CA GLY A 18 0.34 -22.02 2.08
C GLY A 18 0.34 -21.74 3.58
N GLU A 19 -0.02 -22.74 4.38
CA GLU A 19 -0.10 -22.64 5.85
C GLU A 19 1.22 -22.92 6.58
N SER A 20 2.16 -23.63 5.92
CA SER A 20 3.39 -24.07 6.55
C SER A 20 4.58 -24.11 5.60
N GLN A 21 5.77 -24.08 6.20
CA GLN A 21 7.03 -24.35 5.55
C GLN A 21 7.69 -25.54 6.26
N VAL A 22 8.02 -26.57 5.48
CA VAL A 22 8.71 -27.76 5.96
C VAL A 22 10.17 -27.70 5.51
N LEU A 23 11.08 -27.84 6.47
CA LEU A 23 12.50 -28.04 6.23
C LEU A 23 12.88 -29.45 6.64
N HIS A 24 13.31 -30.22 5.64
CA HIS A 24 13.75 -31.61 5.80
C HIS A 24 15.15 -31.76 5.20
N PRO A 25 16.21 -31.56 6.01
CA PRO A 25 17.58 -31.75 5.54
C PRO A 25 17.85 -33.20 5.15
N VAL A 26 18.66 -33.37 4.10
CA VAL A 26 19.17 -34.69 3.69
C VAL A 26 20.08 -35.24 4.78
N GLU A 27 20.20 -36.57 4.90
CA GLU A 27 20.94 -37.24 5.99
C GLU A 27 22.39 -36.78 6.16
N SER A 28 23.05 -36.42 5.06
CA SER A 28 24.42 -35.89 5.05
C SER A 28 24.54 -34.47 5.62
N GLN A 29 23.44 -33.72 5.71
CA GLN A 29 23.37 -32.31 6.14
C GLN A 29 22.66 -32.12 7.47
N ILE A 30 22.33 -33.22 8.16
CA ILE A 30 21.68 -33.14 9.47
C ILE A 30 22.65 -32.56 10.50
N GLN A 31 22.20 -31.50 11.16
CA GLN A 31 22.91 -30.80 12.21
C GLN A 31 22.03 -30.63 13.46
N PRO A 32 22.64 -30.34 14.63
CA PRO A 32 21.88 -29.98 15.84
C PRO A 32 21.22 -28.61 15.74
N GLU A 33 21.54 -27.82 14.71
CA GLU A 33 20.99 -26.49 14.44
C GLU A 33 20.48 -26.41 12.99
N ILE A 34 19.34 -25.75 12.81
CA ILE A 34 18.76 -25.47 11.49
C ILE A 34 18.34 -24.00 11.47
N SER A 35 18.85 -23.25 10.50
CA SER A 35 18.45 -21.87 10.25
C SER A 35 17.32 -21.81 9.23
N VAL A 36 16.29 -21.02 9.52
CA VAL A 36 15.13 -20.84 8.63
C VAL A 36 15.04 -19.38 8.22
N THR A 37 15.10 -19.11 6.91
CA THR A 37 14.93 -17.76 6.39
C THR A 37 13.45 -17.42 6.27
N LEU A 38 13.01 -16.42 7.03
CA LEU A 38 11.66 -15.87 6.94
C LEU A 38 11.68 -14.58 6.12
N ARG A 39 10.64 -14.35 5.31
CA ARG A 39 10.46 -13.11 4.54
C ARG A 39 9.00 -12.63 4.59
N PRO A 40 8.53 -12.10 5.73
CA PRO A 40 7.17 -11.55 5.83
C PRO A 40 6.94 -10.44 4.78
N PRO A 41 5.83 -10.51 4.02
CA PRO A 41 5.55 -9.55 2.95
C PRO A 41 5.00 -8.21 3.47
N LYS A 42 4.47 -8.17 4.70
CA LYS A 42 3.84 -7.00 5.32
C LYS A 42 4.32 -6.80 6.75
N ASP A 43 4.18 -5.58 7.25
CA ASP A 43 4.55 -5.19 8.61
C ASP A 43 3.39 -5.45 9.58
N ILE A 44 3.23 -6.72 9.93
CA ILE A 44 2.19 -7.22 10.82
C ILE A 44 2.87 -8.16 11.82
N PRO A 45 2.50 -8.13 13.12
CA PRO A 45 2.99 -9.11 14.08
C PRO A 45 2.49 -10.51 13.71
N ILE A 46 3.37 -11.51 13.76
CA ILE A 46 3.05 -12.87 13.29
C ILE A 46 3.49 -13.90 14.33
N ASP A 47 2.57 -14.80 14.69
CA ASP A 47 2.88 -15.95 15.53
C ASP A 47 3.41 -17.11 14.67
N LEU A 48 4.59 -17.60 15.04
CA LEU A 48 5.25 -18.74 14.43
C LEU A 48 5.07 -19.95 15.34
N HIS A 49 4.31 -20.93 14.89
CA HIS A 49 4.20 -22.22 15.57
C HIS A 49 5.17 -23.21 14.93
N ILE A 50 6.17 -23.62 15.70
CA ILE A 50 7.29 -24.42 15.22
C ILE A 50 7.19 -25.81 15.84
N LYS A 51 7.20 -26.83 14.99
CA LYS A 51 7.28 -28.24 15.37
C LYS A 51 8.60 -28.81 14.88
N ALA A 52 9.50 -29.11 15.80
CA ALA A 52 10.82 -29.66 15.51
C ALA A 52 10.89 -31.14 15.89
N LEU A 53 11.23 -32.00 14.94
CA LEU A 53 11.48 -33.42 15.16
C LEU A 53 12.94 -33.60 15.56
N VAL A 54 13.16 -34.00 16.82
CA VAL A 54 14.49 -34.11 17.43
C VAL A 54 14.76 -35.56 17.82
N GLY A 55 15.98 -36.04 17.57
CA GLY A 55 16.38 -37.42 17.90
C GLY A 55 17.83 -37.72 17.53
N TYR A 56 18.13 -38.98 17.23
CA TYR A 56 19.46 -39.44 16.78
C TYR A 56 19.43 -39.79 15.29
N LYS A 57 20.61 -39.77 14.63
CA LYS A 57 20.75 -39.93 13.16
C LYS A 57 20.12 -41.21 12.59
N SER A 58 20.11 -42.30 13.35
CA SER A 58 19.59 -43.61 12.94
C SER A 58 18.27 -44.00 13.65
N SER A 59 17.59 -43.05 14.29
CA SER A 59 16.33 -43.34 14.97
C SER A 59 15.17 -43.45 13.99
N PHE A 60 14.25 -44.39 14.25
CA PHE A 60 12.96 -44.47 13.55
C PHE A 60 11.87 -43.64 14.22
N HIS A 61 12.09 -43.24 15.49
CA HIS A 61 11.15 -42.44 16.27
C HIS A 61 11.84 -41.15 16.72
N TYR A 62 11.18 -40.02 16.50
CA TYR A 62 11.65 -38.70 16.89
C TYR A 62 10.66 -38.06 17.85
N HIS A 63 11.18 -37.28 18.79
CA HIS A 63 10.33 -36.46 19.65
C HIS A 63 9.95 -35.19 18.91
N VAL A 64 8.67 -34.82 18.96
CA VAL A 64 8.18 -33.55 18.43
C VAL A 64 8.21 -32.52 19.54
N PHE A 65 9.09 -31.53 19.41
CA PHE A 65 9.09 -30.36 20.26
C PHE A 65 8.25 -29.27 19.61
N GLU A 66 7.27 -28.77 20.35
CA GLU A 66 6.40 -27.67 19.92
C GLU A 66 6.83 -26.39 20.65
N LEU A 67 7.01 -25.32 19.88
CA LEU A 67 7.36 -24.01 20.42
C LEU A 67 6.66 -22.92 19.62
N THR A 68 6.22 -21.87 20.31
CA THR A 68 5.62 -20.69 19.69
C THR A 68 6.58 -19.52 19.84
N ARG A 69 6.82 -18.79 18.75
CA ARG A 69 7.64 -17.57 18.74
C ARG A 69 6.85 -16.43 18.10
N HIS A 70 6.94 -15.25 18.69
CA HIS A 70 6.30 -14.06 18.15
C HIS A 70 7.29 -13.28 17.30
N LEU A 71 6.92 -12.97 16.06
CA LEU A 71 7.65 -12.09 15.18
C LEU A 71 7.03 -10.69 15.27
N PRO A 72 7.78 -9.66 15.67
CA PRO A 72 7.23 -8.33 15.86
C PRO A 72 6.89 -7.66 14.53
N ARG A 73 6.06 -6.61 14.59
CA ARG A 73 5.50 -5.93 13.41
C ARG A 73 6.55 -5.50 12.39
N PHE A 74 7.64 -4.90 12.84
CA PHE A 74 8.69 -4.34 11.98
C PHE A 74 9.93 -5.25 11.94
N ALA A 75 9.73 -6.56 11.82
CA ALA A 75 10.80 -7.55 11.79
C ALA A 75 11.73 -7.46 10.56
N MET A 76 11.30 -6.81 9.48
CA MET A 76 12.08 -6.69 8.24
C MET A 76 13.01 -5.47 8.19
N TYR A 77 13.26 -4.83 9.34
CA TYR A 77 14.10 -3.63 9.43
C TYR A 77 15.32 -3.91 10.32
N ALA A 78 16.49 -3.97 9.71
CA ALA A 78 17.75 -4.25 10.41
C ALA A 78 18.46 -2.94 10.77
N ILE A 79 19.02 -2.86 11.97
CA ILE A 79 19.80 -1.70 12.43
C ILE A 79 21.04 -1.54 11.54
N SER A 80 21.33 -0.31 11.11
CA SER A 80 22.54 0.03 10.37
C SER A 80 23.16 1.31 10.90
N LYS A 81 24.50 1.32 11.06
CA LYS A 81 25.25 2.46 11.60
C LYS A 81 25.44 3.60 10.60
N SER A 82 25.32 3.33 9.30
CA SER A 82 25.55 4.31 8.24
C SER A 82 24.49 4.15 7.17
N VAL A 83 23.53 5.09 7.17
CA VAL A 83 22.41 5.09 6.23
C VAL A 83 22.31 6.48 5.61
N ASN A 84 22.12 6.53 4.30
CA ASN A 84 21.84 7.79 3.61
C ASN A 84 20.47 8.31 4.08
N LYS A 85 20.45 9.51 4.65
CA LYS A 85 19.21 10.10 5.17
C LYS A 85 18.20 10.28 4.02
N PRO A 86 16.98 9.72 4.14
CA PRO A 86 15.91 9.94 3.18
C PRO A 86 15.60 11.43 3.03
N GLN A 87 15.14 11.84 1.84
CA GLN A 87 14.70 13.22 1.62
C GLN A 87 13.34 13.48 2.28
N SER A 88 12.50 12.45 2.32
CA SER A 88 11.15 12.56 2.86
C SER A 88 11.13 12.34 4.37
N PHE A 89 10.29 13.10 5.07
CA PHE A 89 10.21 13.05 6.53
C PHE A 89 8.81 13.40 7.06
N VAL A 90 8.56 12.99 8.29
CA VAL A 90 7.39 13.37 9.08
C VAL A 90 7.85 13.76 10.47
N THR A 91 7.40 14.91 10.94
CA THR A 91 7.75 15.48 12.24
C THR A 91 6.48 15.83 13.00
N PHE A 92 6.45 15.51 14.28
CA PHE A 92 5.37 15.86 15.19
C PHE A 92 5.88 15.99 16.62
N ILE A 93 5.10 16.66 17.47
CA ILE A 93 5.41 16.82 18.89
C ILE A 93 4.73 15.69 19.66
N LEU A 94 5.53 14.93 20.42
CA LEU A 94 5.05 13.81 21.20
C LEU A 94 5.04 14.17 22.69
N PRO A 95 3.89 14.28 23.38
CA PRO A 95 3.82 14.69 24.78
C PRO A 95 4.22 13.57 25.77
N GLU A 96 5.19 12.74 25.41
CA GLU A 96 5.58 11.55 26.17
C GLU A 96 7.09 11.45 26.34
N LYS A 97 7.51 10.74 27.39
CA LYS A 97 8.93 10.57 27.70
C LYS A 97 9.60 9.69 26.66
N LEU A 98 10.81 10.06 26.27
CA LEU A 98 11.69 9.27 25.40
C LEU A 98 11.81 7.81 25.85
N ALA A 99 11.76 7.57 27.17
CA ALA A 99 11.81 6.22 27.73
C ALA A 99 10.70 5.29 27.20
N LYS A 100 9.46 5.78 27.03
CA LYS A 100 8.37 4.97 26.48
C LYS A 100 8.58 4.65 25.01
N VAL A 101 9.16 5.58 24.26
CA VAL A 101 9.49 5.40 22.83
C VAL A 101 10.57 4.33 22.66
N VAL A 102 11.59 4.34 23.51
CA VAL A 102 12.64 3.30 23.53
C VAL A 102 12.03 1.92 23.84
N MET A 103 11.13 1.82 24.83
CA MET A 103 10.42 0.57 25.11
C MET A 103 9.58 0.08 23.92
N TRP A 104 8.90 1.00 23.23
CA TRP A 104 8.16 0.67 22.01
C TRP A 104 9.07 0.14 20.90
N LEU A 105 10.23 0.77 20.67
CA LEU A 105 11.21 0.29 19.69
C LEU A 105 11.69 -1.13 20.02
N ASN A 106 12.03 -1.40 21.27
CA ASN A 106 12.47 -2.72 21.72
C ASN A 106 11.38 -3.79 21.57
N ALA A 107 10.10 -3.42 21.69
CA ALA A 107 8.98 -4.35 21.52
C ALA A 107 8.56 -4.58 20.06
N THR A 108 8.79 -3.61 19.17
CA THR A 108 8.22 -3.62 17.80
C THR A 108 9.24 -3.94 16.71
N PHE A 109 10.53 -3.85 17.00
CA PHE A 109 11.63 -4.20 16.08
C PHE A 109 12.39 -5.42 16.58
N LEU A 110 13.04 -6.14 15.65
CA LEU A 110 14.01 -7.17 15.98
C LEU A 110 15.39 -6.54 16.19
N LEU A 111 15.73 -6.27 17.44
CA LEU A 111 17.01 -5.66 17.81
C LEU A 111 18.00 -6.73 18.28
N VAL A 112 19.28 -6.56 17.93
CA VAL A 112 20.37 -7.44 18.40
C VAL A 112 20.76 -7.10 19.84
N GLU A 113 20.71 -5.81 20.18
CA GLU A 113 20.91 -5.26 21.52
C GLU A 113 19.78 -4.27 21.79
N GLU A 114 19.23 -4.28 23.00
CA GLU A 114 18.20 -3.32 23.42
C GLU A 114 18.80 -1.91 23.47
N PHE A 115 18.01 -0.91 23.10
CA PHE A 115 18.44 0.48 23.22
C PHE A 115 18.42 0.94 24.68
N ASP A 116 19.52 1.55 25.11
CA ASP A 116 19.61 2.23 26.40
C ASP A 116 19.05 3.66 26.34
N PHE A 117 18.66 4.18 27.51
CA PHE A 117 18.17 5.55 27.64
C PHE A 117 19.29 6.56 27.41
N ALA A 118 19.08 7.50 26.48
CA ALA A 118 19.92 8.68 26.26
C ALA A 118 19.05 9.96 26.28
N GLU A 119 19.68 11.16 26.27
CA GLU A 119 18.94 12.43 26.15
C GLU A 119 18.34 12.64 24.75
N THR A 120 18.95 12.03 23.73
CA THR A 120 18.50 12.07 22.33
C THR A 120 18.56 10.67 21.75
N LEU A 121 17.64 10.37 20.83
CA LEU A 121 17.56 9.09 20.14
C LEU A 121 17.72 9.33 18.64
N SER A 122 18.66 8.62 18.03
CA SER A 122 18.82 8.59 16.58
C SER A 122 19.17 7.17 16.17
N VAL A 123 18.19 6.49 15.55
CA VAL A 123 18.32 5.11 15.12
C VAL A 123 18.09 5.03 13.63
N SER A 124 18.97 4.31 12.94
CA SER A 124 18.87 4.08 11.50
C SER A 124 18.68 2.60 11.21
N PHE A 125 17.74 2.30 10.33
CA PHE A 125 17.38 0.97 9.87
C PHE A 125 17.49 0.89 8.34
N ILE A 126 17.67 -0.32 7.84
CA ILE A 126 17.57 -0.66 6.42
C ILE A 126 16.48 -1.73 6.28
N SER A 127 15.55 -1.49 5.36
CA SER A 127 14.55 -2.47 4.96
C SER A 127 15.20 -3.65 4.25
N LEU A 128 14.95 -4.86 4.74
CA LEU A 128 15.41 -6.11 4.14
C LEU A 128 14.58 -6.52 2.91
N ARG A 129 13.50 -5.80 2.59
CA ARG A 129 12.64 -6.08 1.42
C ARG A 129 13.17 -5.39 0.16
N ASP A 130 13.54 -4.12 0.27
CA ASP A 130 13.87 -3.24 -0.86
C ASP A 130 15.17 -2.44 -0.66
N GLY A 131 15.82 -2.55 0.50
CA GLY A 131 17.03 -1.79 0.83
C GLY A 131 16.77 -0.33 1.21
N SER A 132 15.51 0.07 1.36
CA SER A 132 15.17 1.46 1.66
C SER A 132 15.60 1.87 3.08
N PRO A 133 16.11 3.11 3.24
CA PRO A 133 16.51 3.65 4.53
C PRO A 133 15.32 4.11 5.38
N LEU A 134 15.37 3.84 6.69
CA LEU A 134 14.46 4.39 7.71
C LEU A 134 15.29 4.99 8.84
N VAL A 135 15.02 6.24 9.21
CA VAL A 135 15.70 6.90 10.33
C VAL A 135 14.66 7.46 11.29
N ILE A 136 14.81 7.13 12.57
CA ILE A 136 13.94 7.60 13.66
C ILE A 136 14.79 8.48 14.57
N GLU A 137 14.39 9.74 14.72
CA GLU A 137 15.06 10.74 15.54
C GLU A 137 14.07 11.31 16.57
N MET A 138 14.48 11.43 17.84
CA MET A 138 13.72 12.12 18.87
C MET A 138 14.66 12.94 19.75
N ASP A 139 14.31 14.21 19.94
CA ASP A 139 14.99 15.07 20.90
C ASP A 139 14.18 15.14 22.21
N GLY A 140 14.78 14.68 23.30
CA GLY A 140 14.13 14.66 24.62
C GLY A 140 13.81 16.03 25.21
N LYS A 141 14.44 17.11 24.71
CA LYS A 141 14.21 18.49 25.20
C LYS A 141 13.05 19.18 24.49
N SER A 142 13.00 19.08 23.17
CA SER A 142 11.92 19.65 22.35
C SER A 142 10.69 18.75 22.27
N SER A 143 10.82 17.46 22.64
CA SER A 143 9.79 16.43 22.42
C SER A 143 9.39 16.29 20.94
N GLU A 144 10.25 16.75 20.04
CA GLU A 144 10.09 16.62 18.61
C GLU A 144 10.51 15.22 18.18
N PHE A 145 9.59 14.52 17.52
CA PHE A 145 9.80 13.19 16.98
C PHE A 145 9.77 13.27 15.45
N THR A 146 10.84 12.80 14.81
CA THR A 146 11.03 12.84 13.36
C THR A 146 11.27 11.44 12.82
N ILE A 147 10.42 11.02 11.88
CA ILE A 147 10.59 9.81 11.07
C ILE A 147 11.03 10.23 9.68
N ARG A 148 12.20 9.77 9.24
CA ARG A 148 12.64 9.92 7.85
C ARG A 148 12.50 8.59 7.13
N THR A 149 11.70 8.57 6.07
CA THR A 149 11.54 7.44 5.16
C THR A 149 10.90 7.95 3.89
N ASP A 150 11.27 7.39 2.74
CA ASP A 150 10.62 7.71 1.45
C ASP A 150 9.30 6.96 1.26
N ASN A 151 8.96 6.01 2.13
CA ASN A 151 7.71 5.27 2.09
C ASN A 151 6.68 5.86 3.05
N ILE A 152 5.68 6.55 2.50
CA ILE A 152 4.58 7.15 3.26
C ILE A 152 3.73 6.12 4.04
N GLU A 153 3.59 4.90 3.52
CA GLU A 153 2.81 3.83 4.17
C GLU A 153 3.51 3.37 5.44
N LEU A 154 4.83 3.14 5.36
CA LEU A 154 5.65 2.80 6.53
C LEU A 154 5.64 3.92 7.58
N ALA A 155 5.74 5.19 7.17
CA ALA A 155 5.64 6.32 8.08
C ALA A 155 4.28 6.32 8.81
N GLY A 156 3.18 6.07 8.08
CA GLY A 156 1.85 5.93 8.64
C GLY A 156 1.77 4.78 9.65
N ASP A 157 2.23 3.58 9.28
CA ASP A 157 2.17 2.40 10.15
C ASP A 157 3.00 2.57 11.44
N LEU A 158 4.15 3.24 11.35
CA LEU A 158 4.96 3.59 12.53
C LEU A 158 4.24 4.57 13.44
N ILE A 159 3.63 5.62 12.87
CA ILE A 159 2.86 6.61 13.65
C ILE A 159 1.65 5.96 14.31
N GLN A 160 0.86 5.15 13.58
CA GLN A 160 -0.31 4.49 14.14
C GLN A 160 0.10 3.47 15.23
N SER A 161 1.16 2.70 15.02
CA SER A 161 1.71 1.77 16.02
C SER A 161 2.16 2.49 17.30
N LEU A 162 2.93 3.57 17.15
CA LEU A 162 3.45 4.31 18.31
C LEU A 162 2.36 5.09 19.04
N VAL A 163 1.59 5.89 18.31
CA VAL A 163 0.72 6.92 18.88
C VAL A 163 -0.62 6.34 19.29
N PHE A 164 -1.26 5.57 18.41
CA PHE A 164 -2.58 5.02 18.67
C PHE A 164 -2.51 3.73 19.49
N GLU A 165 -1.72 2.74 19.05
CA GLU A 165 -1.71 1.43 19.71
C GLU A 165 -0.90 1.42 21.01
N TYR A 166 0.30 2.02 21.02
CA TYR A 166 1.19 1.92 22.18
C TYR A 166 0.98 3.04 23.21
N LEU A 167 0.83 4.29 22.77
CA LEU A 167 0.67 5.44 23.67
C LEU A 167 -0.78 5.82 23.95
N SER A 168 -1.75 5.30 23.18
CA SER A 168 -3.18 5.60 23.31
C SER A 168 -3.52 7.10 23.26
N ILE A 169 -2.80 7.86 22.41
CA ILE A 169 -3.07 9.29 22.20
C ILE A 169 -4.21 9.44 21.18
N GLU A 170 -5.24 10.21 21.53
CA GLU A 170 -6.44 10.36 20.71
C GLU A 170 -6.26 11.26 19.49
N ASP A 171 -5.58 12.41 19.64
CA ASP A 171 -5.43 13.43 18.60
C ASP A 171 -3.95 13.79 18.41
N LEU A 172 -3.43 13.65 17.18
CA LEU A 172 -2.07 14.07 16.81
C LEU A 172 -2.05 14.75 15.43
N SER A 173 -1.48 15.96 15.40
CA SER A 173 -1.11 16.64 14.16
C SER A 173 0.35 16.35 13.80
N SER A 174 0.61 16.20 12.50
CA SER A 174 1.95 15.97 11.95
C SER A 174 2.22 16.91 10.79
N THR A 175 3.49 17.31 10.66
CA THR A 175 4.03 17.98 9.48
C THR A 175 4.80 16.94 8.68
N ALA A 176 4.44 16.75 7.41
CA ALA A 176 5.02 15.74 6.53
C ALA A 176 5.60 16.40 5.27
N SER A 177 6.63 15.81 4.71
CA SER A 177 7.17 16.20 3.40
C SER A 177 7.50 14.94 2.62
N PHE A 178 6.69 14.67 1.60
CA PHE A 178 6.89 13.57 0.64
C PHE A 178 6.80 14.09 -0.80
N PRO A 179 7.83 14.78 -1.30
CA PRO A 179 7.86 15.28 -2.68
C PRO A 179 7.48 14.23 -3.74
N PRO A 180 8.00 12.99 -3.73
CA PRO A 180 7.71 12.02 -4.80
C PRO A 180 6.24 11.56 -4.81
N GLU A 181 5.60 11.44 -3.65
CA GLU A 181 4.19 11.06 -3.56
C GLU A 181 3.26 12.20 -3.98
N VAL A 182 3.62 13.45 -3.66
CA VAL A 182 2.89 14.64 -4.11
C VAL A 182 2.96 14.76 -5.65
N ASP A 183 4.11 14.50 -6.25
CA ASP A 183 4.25 14.55 -7.72
C ASP A 183 3.49 13.41 -8.40
N ARG A 184 3.46 12.20 -7.81
CA ARG A 184 2.61 11.10 -8.28
C ARG A 184 1.13 11.49 -8.24
N LEU A 185 0.70 12.12 -7.14
CA LEU A 185 -0.68 12.56 -6.99
C LEU A 185 -1.07 13.62 -8.03
N LYS A 186 -0.20 14.60 -8.30
CA LYS A 186 -0.41 15.58 -9.38
C LYS A 186 -0.58 14.91 -10.74
N LYS A 187 0.26 13.92 -11.07
CA LYS A 187 0.13 13.15 -12.31
C LYS A 187 -1.21 12.43 -12.40
N TYR A 188 -1.63 11.74 -11.34
CA TYR A 188 -2.92 11.04 -11.34
C TYR A 188 -4.12 11.98 -11.48
N ILE A 189 -4.09 13.16 -10.84
CA ILE A 189 -5.19 14.13 -10.97
C ILE A 189 -5.26 14.67 -12.40
N ASN A 190 -4.12 15.02 -13.01
CA ASN A 190 -4.08 15.44 -14.42
C ASN A 190 -4.61 14.34 -15.36
N SER A 191 -4.21 13.08 -15.14
CA SER A 191 -4.74 11.95 -15.91
C SER A 191 -6.25 11.77 -15.72
N VAL A 192 -6.78 11.99 -14.51
CA VAL A 192 -8.23 11.94 -14.25
C VAL A 192 -8.97 13.01 -15.04
N GLU A 193 -8.43 14.23 -15.15
CA GLU A 193 -9.03 15.30 -15.96
C GLU A 193 -9.06 14.96 -17.46
N GLU A 194 -7.95 14.45 -17.98
CA GLU A 194 -7.85 14.01 -19.38
C GLU A 194 -8.88 12.89 -19.69
N LEU A 195 -8.95 11.87 -18.83
CA LEU A 195 -9.90 10.76 -18.96
C LEU A 195 -11.36 11.22 -18.82
N GLN A 196 -11.63 12.23 -17.99
CA GLN A 196 -12.96 12.84 -17.88
C GLN A 196 -13.35 13.60 -19.15
N SER A 197 -12.42 14.36 -19.74
CA SER A 197 -12.62 15.07 -21.01
C SER A 197 -12.91 14.09 -22.16
N VAL A 198 -12.09 13.03 -22.29
CA VAL A 198 -12.31 11.97 -23.28
C VAL A 198 -13.66 11.28 -23.08
N ARG A 199 -14.04 10.98 -21.83
CA ARG A 199 -15.35 10.40 -21.51
C ARG A 199 -16.51 11.29 -21.95
N GLN A 200 -16.40 12.60 -21.75
CA GLN A 200 -17.44 13.54 -22.16
C GLN A 200 -17.57 13.60 -23.69
N ARG A 201 -16.44 13.60 -24.40
CA ARG A 201 -16.42 13.55 -25.87
C ARG A 201 -17.05 12.26 -26.41
N LEU A 202 -16.62 11.09 -25.92
CA LEU A 202 -17.18 9.80 -26.32
C LEU A 202 -18.69 9.69 -26.02
N ALA A 203 -19.17 10.33 -24.95
CA ALA A 203 -20.59 10.35 -24.63
C ALA A 203 -21.41 11.15 -25.65
N ALA A 204 -20.85 12.23 -26.22
CA ALA A 204 -21.48 13.00 -27.29
C ALA A 204 -21.47 12.22 -28.61
N GLU A 205 -20.33 11.64 -29.01
CA GLU A 205 -20.19 10.84 -30.24
C GLU A 205 -21.17 9.65 -30.24
N ILE A 206 -21.27 8.90 -29.13
CA ILE A 206 -22.23 7.79 -29.01
C ILE A 206 -23.68 8.27 -29.08
N ALA A 207 -24.00 9.46 -28.55
CA ALA A 207 -25.35 10.02 -28.62
C ALA A 207 -25.72 10.39 -30.06
N ASP A 208 -24.81 11.03 -30.79
CA ASP A 208 -25.00 11.40 -32.20
C ASP A 208 -25.14 10.15 -33.08
N ASN A 209 -24.28 9.14 -32.89
CA ASN A 209 -24.36 7.86 -33.57
C ASN A 209 -25.68 7.13 -33.26
N SER A 210 -26.18 7.21 -32.03
CA SER A 210 -27.47 6.63 -31.64
C SER A 210 -28.67 7.32 -32.31
N ILE A 211 -28.59 8.64 -32.53
CA ILE A 211 -29.60 9.39 -33.28
C ILE A 211 -29.57 8.98 -34.76
N ALA A 212 -28.37 8.90 -35.35
CA ALA A 212 -28.18 8.47 -36.74
C ALA A 212 -28.72 7.06 -37.00
N ILE A 213 -28.47 6.11 -36.09
CA ILE A 213 -29.01 4.75 -36.18
C ILE A 213 -30.54 4.77 -36.16
N ARG A 214 -31.17 5.56 -35.28
CA ARG A 214 -32.64 5.66 -35.21
C ARG A 214 -33.22 6.21 -36.51
N GLU A 215 -32.58 7.22 -37.10
CA GLU A 215 -33.01 7.78 -38.38
C GLU A 215 -32.85 6.78 -39.53
N LEU A 216 -31.72 6.08 -39.61
CA LEU A 216 -31.48 5.06 -40.63
C LEU A 216 -32.45 3.88 -40.53
N VAL A 217 -32.84 3.47 -39.31
CA VAL A 217 -33.87 2.44 -39.11
C VAL A 217 -35.21 2.87 -39.68
N VAL A 218 -35.62 4.12 -39.45
CA VAL A 218 -36.88 4.65 -40.01
C VAL A 218 -36.82 4.70 -41.54
N ARG A 219 -35.73 5.23 -42.10
CA ARG A 219 -35.54 5.30 -43.57
C ARG A 219 -35.48 3.92 -44.23
N ALA A 220 -34.84 2.95 -43.58
CA ALA A 220 -34.79 1.57 -44.06
C ALA A 220 -36.18 0.93 -44.08
N GLU A 221 -37.01 1.22 -43.07
CA GLU A 221 -38.37 0.71 -42.99
C GLU A 221 -39.29 1.39 -44.04
N ASP A 222 -39.15 2.69 -44.26
CA ASP A 222 -39.87 3.40 -45.33
C ASP A 222 -39.53 2.84 -46.72
N ALA A 223 -38.25 2.62 -47.01
CA ALA A 223 -37.81 1.99 -48.26
C ALA A 223 -38.35 0.56 -48.41
N ARG A 224 -38.46 -0.19 -47.31
CA ARG A 224 -39.08 -1.52 -47.28
C ARG A 224 -40.56 -1.47 -47.62
N LEU A 225 -41.30 -0.48 -47.09
CA LEU A 225 -42.73 -0.28 -47.36
C LEU A 225 -43.00 0.13 -48.82
N ILE A 226 -42.11 0.93 -49.42
CA ILE A 226 -42.21 1.38 -50.81
C ILE A 226 -41.79 0.28 -51.82
N GLY A 227 -41.06 -0.74 -51.35
CA GLY A 227 -40.61 -1.88 -52.17
C GLY A 227 -39.26 -1.66 -52.87
N GLU A 228 -38.51 -0.62 -52.51
CA GLU A 228 -37.19 -0.31 -53.08
C GLU A 228 -36.07 -1.09 -52.37
N ILE A 229 -35.89 -2.36 -52.77
CA ILE A 229 -34.95 -3.30 -52.11
C ILE A 229 -33.48 -2.87 -52.22
N LYS A 230 -33.09 -2.09 -53.24
CA LYS A 230 -31.70 -1.61 -53.39
C LYS A 230 -31.35 -0.59 -52.30
N LEU A 231 -32.18 0.45 -52.16
CA LEU A 231 -32.01 1.48 -51.13
C LEU A 231 -32.11 0.91 -49.72
N MET A 232 -32.99 -0.07 -49.50
CA MET A 232 -33.04 -0.83 -48.24
C MET A 232 -31.67 -1.45 -47.90
N LYS A 233 -31.03 -2.15 -48.85
CA LYS A 233 -29.73 -2.79 -48.62
C LYS A 233 -28.63 -1.77 -48.32
N ASP A 234 -28.64 -0.63 -49.00
CA ASP A 234 -27.67 0.45 -48.76
C ASP A 234 -27.83 1.00 -47.34
N PHE A 235 -29.06 1.28 -46.88
CA PHE A 235 -29.30 1.71 -45.49
C PHE A 235 -28.92 0.66 -44.44
N TYR A 236 -29.10 -0.64 -44.72
CA TYR A 236 -28.63 -1.69 -43.80
C TYR A 236 -27.10 -1.84 -43.78
N ASN A 237 -26.43 -1.59 -44.91
CA ASN A 237 -24.96 -1.56 -44.95
C ASN A 237 -24.42 -0.40 -44.12
N ASP A 238 -25.02 0.79 -44.26
CA ASP A 238 -24.67 1.97 -43.46
C ASP A 238 -24.94 1.74 -41.97
N LEU A 239 -26.07 1.11 -41.64
CA LEU A 239 -26.40 0.75 -40.26
C LEU A 239 -25.39 -0.25 -39.69
N ASN A 240 -24.95 -1.24 -40.48
CA ASN A 240 -23.93 -2.19 -40.05
C ASN A 240 -22.56 -1.52 -39.85
N ALA A 241 -22.19 -0.56 -40.69
CA ALA A 241 -20.98 0.24 -40.51
C ALA A 241 -21.04 1.04 -39.19
N LEU A 242 -22.11 1.81 -38.98
CA LEU A 242 -22.34 2.56 -37.74
C LEU A 242 -22.38 1.66 -36.51
N ASN A 243 -22.93 0.45 -36.61
CA ASN A 243 -22.97 -0.49 -35.50
C ASN A 243 -21.56 -1.02 -35.14
N ASN A 244 -20.72 -1.29 -36.13
CA ASN A 244 -19.33 -1.68 -35.88
C ASN A 244 -18.50 -0.52 -35.27
N ASP A 245 -18.74 0.70 -35.72
CA ASP A 245 -18.12 1.90 -35.16
C ASP A 245 -18.55 2.10 -33.70
N LEU A 246 -19.85 1.98 -33.40
CA LEU A 246 -20.38 2.10 -32.05
C LEU A 246 -19.85 1.01 -31.10
N ILE A 247 -19.68 -0.23 -31.58
CA ILE A 247 -19.03 -1.30 -30.81
C ILE A 247 -17.58 -0.93 -30.48
N THR A 248 -16.87 -0.32 -31.42
CA THR A 248 -15.47 0.11 -31.24
C THR A 248 -15.38 1.26 -30.24
N GLU A 249 -16.22 2.29 -30.39
CA GLU A 249 -16.33 3.41 -29.44
C GLU A 249 -16.72 2.92 -28.03
N TYR A 250 -17.63 1.95 -27.94
CA TYR A 250 -18.04 1.37 -26.66
C TYR A 250 -16.87 0.65 -25.98
N LYS A 251 -16.05 -0.10 -26.72
CA LYS A 251 -14.83 -0.72 -26.17
C LYS A 251 -13.84 0.33 -25.65
N ILE A 252 -13.62 1.40 -26.40
CA ILE A 252 -12.76 2.52 -25.98
C ILE A 252 -13.31 3.16 -24.70
N ARG A 253 -14.62 3.37 -24.62
CA ARG A 253 -15.30 3.90 -23.43
C ARG A 253 -15.14 2.99 -22.21
N CYS A 254 -15.26 1.68 -22.38
CA CYS A 254 -15.03 0.71 -21.30
C CYS A 254 -13.59 0.75 -20.78
N GLN A 255 -12.61 0.83 -21.68
CA GLN A 255 -11.21 0.96 -21.30
C GLN A 255 -10.97 2.28 -20.55
N ASN A 256 -11.40 3.41 -21.13
CA ASN A 256 -11.30 4.73 -20.51
C ASN A 256 -11.97 4.79 -19.13
N HIS A 257 -13.11 4.11 -18.96
CA HIS A 257 -13.78 4.00 -17.66
C HIS A 257 -12.95 3.19 -16.66
N THR A 258 -12.35 2.09 -17.09
CA THR A 258 -11.50 1.25 -16.25
C THR A 258 -10.27 2.04 -15.75
N ASP A 259 -9.59 2.72 -16.66
CA ASP A 259 -8.41 3.54 -16.36
C ASP A 259 -8.76 4.71 -15.42
N LEU A 260 -9.94 5.32 -15.59
CA LEU A 260 -10.44 6.37 -14.73
C LEU A 260 -10.72 5.86 -13.31
N VAL A 261 -11.37 4.71 -13.17
CA VAL A 261 -11.66 4.10 -11.87
C VAL A 261 -10.36 3.71 -11.16
N GLU A 262 -9.38 3.18 -11.89
CA GLU A 262 -8.07 2.86 -11.34
C GLU A 262 -7.32 4.11 -10.85
N SER A 263 -7.27 5.17 -11.66
CA SER A 263 -6.65 6.45 -11.29
C SER A 263 -7.31 7.06 -10.05
N LEU A 264 -8.65 7.06 -9.99
CA LEU A 264 -9.40 7.52 -8.81
C LEU A 264 -9.13 6.66 -7.57
N LYS A 265 -8.93 5.36 -7.73
CA LYS A 265 -8.55 4.46 -6.63
C LYS A 265 -7.16 4.82 -6.11
N GLN A 266 -6.18 5.07 -6.98
CA GLN A 266 -4.84 5.48 -6.57
C GLN A 266 -4.84 6.82 -5.83
N VAL A 267 -5.60 7.81 -6.34
CA VAL A 267 -5.79 9.10 -5.65
C VAL A 267 -6.34 8.90 -4.24
N ASN A 268 -7.38 8.07 -4.09
CA ASN A 268 -7.96 7.77 -2.78
C ASN A 268 -6.96 7.06 -1.85
N VAL A 269 -6.16 6.12 -2.36
CA VAL A 269 -5.13 5.43 -1.58
C VAL A 269 -4.09 6.42 -1.07
N ILE A 270 -3.61 7.36 -1.90
CA ILE A 270 -2.65 8.38 -1.46
C ILE A 270 -3.25 9.29 -0.39
N ILE A 271 -4.52 9.70 -0.52
CA ILE A 271 -5.22 10.49 0.50
C ILE A 271 -5.35 9.72 1.81
N GLN A 272 -5.68 8.43 1.76
CA GLN A 272 -5.75 7.59 2.96
C GLN A 272 -4.38 7.43 3.62
N ARG A 273 -3.31 7.23 2.83
CA ARG A 273 -1.92 7.19 3.33
C ARG A 273 -1.52 8.50 4.00
N ALA A 274 -1.82 9.64 3.39
CA ALA A 274 -1.61 10.96 4.00
C ALA A 274 -2.43 11.17 5.27
N GLY A 275 -3.66 10.63 5.32
CA GLY A 275 -4.50 10.64 6.52
C GLY A 275 -3.93 9.77 7.64
N ASN A 276 -3.31 8.63 7.32
CA ASN A 276 -2.68 7.73 8.31
C ASN A 276 -1.42 8.32 8.96
N LEU A 277 -0.87 9.42 8.44
CA LEU A 277 0.19 10.17 9.13
C LEU A 277 -0.30 10.92 10.36
N ARG A 278 -1.63 11.07 10.52
CA ARG A 278 -2.28 11.77 11.64
C ARG A 278 -3.21 10.81 12.40
N VAL A 279 -3.49 11.14 13.65
CA VAL A 279 -4.37 10.33 14.52
C VAL A 279 -5.51 11.21 15.01
N GLY A 280 -6.72 10.65 15.04
CA GLY A 280 -7.91 11.32 15.59
C GLY A 280 -8.60 12.32 14.64
N LYS A 281 -9.08 13.43 15.19
CA LYS A 281 -9.80 14.49 14.46
C LYS A 281 -9.00 15.07 13.28
N PRO A 282 -7.68 15.33 13.39
CA PRO A 282 -6.87 15.84 12.28
C PRO A 282 -6.88 14.91 11.05
N LYS A 283 -7.02 13.59 11.22
CA LYS A 283 -7.14 12.64 10.11
C LYS A 283 -8.43 12.86 9.32
N SER A 284 -9.56 12.95 10.01
CA SER A 284 -10.87 13.19 9.39
C SER A 284 -10.95 14.55 8.72
N GLN A 285 -10.39 15.58 9.37
CA GLN A 285 -10.33 16.93 8.80
C GLN A 285 -9.49 16.95 7.52
N LEU A 286 -8.31 16.31 7.50
CA LEU A 286 -7.50 16.23 6.29
C LEU A 286 -8.24 15.54 5.15
N ILE A 287 -8.88 14.39 5.40
CA ILE A 287 -9.58 13.65 4.35
C ILE A 287 -10.69 14.52 3.73
N ASN A 288 -11.43 15.25 4.57
CA ASN A 288 -12.47 16.16 4.10
C ASN A 288 -11.89 17.33 3.31
N SER A 289 -10.81 17.94 3.80
CA SER A 289 -10.13 19.04 3.11
C SER A 289 -9.50 18.61 1.79
N CYS A 290 -8.89 17.42 1.71
CA CYS A 290 -8.39 16.85 0.46
C CYS A 290 -9.52 16.61 -0.55
N ARG A 291 -10.68 16.10 -0.10
CA ARG A 291 -11.85 15.93 -0.97
C ARG A 291 -12.38 17.27 -1.48
N ASN A 292 -12.45 18.29 -0.62
CA ASN A 292 -12.86 19.64 -1.01
C ASN A 292 -11.86 20.27 -1.99
N ALA A 293 -10.56 20.09 -1.77
CA ALA A 293 -9.49 20.59 -2.64
C ALA A 293 -9.54 19.96 -4.04
N ILE A 294 -9.90 18.67 -4.13
CA ILE A 294 -10.13 17.97 -5.41
C ILE A 294 -11.36 18.54 -6.11
N GLN A 295 -12.44 18.82 -5.39
CA GLN A 295 -13.64 19.43 -5.98
C GLN A 295 -13.38 20.84 -6.51
N GLN A 296 -12.53 21.61 -5.82
CA GLN A 296 -12.14 22.97 -6.22
C GLN A 296 -10.97 23.03 -7.20
N ASN A 297 -10.46 21.86 -7.60
CA ASN A 297 -9.32 21.69 -8.49
C ASN A 297 -8.05 22.46 -8.10
N ASN A 298 -7.79 22.58 -6.80
CA ASN A 298 -6.66 23.35 -6.27
C ASN A 298 -5.51 22.43 -5.86
N LEU A 299 -4.68 22.05 -6.84
CA LEU A 299 -3.53 21.15 -6.66
C LEU A 299 -2.48 21.70 -5.68
N ASN A 300 -2.30 23.03 -5.64
CA ASN A 300 -1.33 23.66 -4.76
C ASN A 300 -1.79 23.60 -3.29
N LEU A 301 -3.07 23.90 -3.04
CA LEU A 301 -3.69 23.73 -1.72
C LEU A 301 -3.61 22.28 -1.27
N LEU A 302 -3.84 21.32 -2.18
CA LEU A 302 -3.77 19.91 -1.86
C LEU A 302 -2.36 19.48 -1.41
N SER A 303 -1.32 19.97 -2.08
CA SER A 303 0.07 19.70 -1.65
C SER A 303 0.38 20.31 -0.29
N ARG A 304 -0.14 21.50 0.00
CA ARG A 304 0.06 22.17 1.28
C ARG A 304 -0.72 21.49 2.42
N ILE A 305 -1.94 21.04 2.16
CA ILE A 305 -2.76 20.28 3.13
C ILE A 305 -2.06 18.97 3.50
N ILE A 306 -1.51 18.25 2.51
CA ILE A 306 -0.78 17.00 2.78
C ILE A 306 0.46 17.29 3.64
N SER A 307 1.21 18.34 3.30
CA SER A 307 2.48 18.63 3.96
C SER A 307 2.32 19.28 5.34
N GLU A 308 1.56 20.35 5.46
CA GLU A 308 1.50 21.18 6.67
C GLU A 308 0.23 20.94 7.48
N GLY A 309 -0.82 20.39 6.86
CA GLY A 309 -2.13 20.28 7.52
C GLY A 309 -2.77 21.64 7.80
N GLU A 310 -2.28 22.70 7.18
CA GLU A 310 -2.91 24.02 7.23
C GLU A 310 -4.20 23.99 6.42
N PHE A 311 -5.28 24.39 7.09
CA PHE A 311 -6.65 24.42 6.58
C PHE A 311 -6.97 25.76 5.93
#